data_AF-A0A2V8HXK0-F1
#
_entry.id   AF-A0A2V8HXK0-F1
#
_cell.length_a   1.000
_cell.length_b   1.000
_cell.length_c   1.000
_cell.angle_alpha   90.00
_cell.angle_beta   90.00
_cell.angle_gamma   90.00
#
_symmetry.space_group_name_H-M   'P 1'
#
loop_
_entity.id
_entity.type
_entity.pdbx_description
1 polymer ?
#
loop_
_entity_poly.entity_id
_entity_poly.type
_entity_poly.pdbx_seq_one_letter_code
_entity_poly.pdbx_strand_id
1 'polypeptide(L)'
;MMDKPLGFVALKSIKQGPRDPRAALAQIREIYFKTTKRTIEHDIAHAIELLKSLPDEEERDKAAVYMDGLSQMRNEWARAEKKKRRT
;
A
#
# COMPACT_ATOMS: atom_id res chain seq x y z
N MET A 1 -52.57 -7.54 -11.51
CA MET A 1 -52.12 -6.16 -11.25
C MET A 1 -51.04 -6.20 -10.18
N MET A 2 -49.83 -5.82 -10.59
CA MET A 2 -48.63 -5.45 -9.82
C MET A 2 -47.84 -6.57 -9.11
N ASP A 3 -46.95 -7.19 -9.91
CA ASP A 3 -45.63 -7.68 -9.52
C ASP A 3 -44.91 -6.73 -8.54
N LYS A 4 -44.47 -7.28 -7.40
CA LYS A 4 -43.55 -6.60 -6.48
C LYS A 4 -42.18 -6.51 -7.15
N PRO A 5 -41.60 -5.32 -7.37
CA PRO A 5 -40.25 -5.23 -7.89
C PRO A 5 -39.28 -5.75 -6.81
N LEU A 6 -38.51 -6.77 -7.19
CA LEU A 6 -37.35 -7.27 -6.45
C LEU A 6 -36.46 -6.07 -6.09
N GLY A 7 -36.21 -5.91 -4.79
CA GLY A 7 -35.41 -4.83 -4.25
C GLY A 7 -34.09 -4.71 -5.00
N PHE A 8 -33.86 -3.53 -5.59
CA PHE A 8 -32.60 -3.17 -6.22
C PHE A 8 -31.47 -3.37 -5.21
N VAL A 9 -30.62 -4.38 -5.44
CA VAL A 9 -29.35 -4.51 -4.73
C VAL A 9 -28.53 -3.28 -5.13
N ALA A 10 -28.21 -2.44 -4.15
CA ALA A 10 -27.43 -1.23 -4.38
C ALA A 10 -26.05 -1.59 -4.96
N LEU A 11 -25.90 -1.47 -6.28
CA LEU A 11 -24.65 -1.61 -7.06
C LEU A 11 -23.55 -0.59 -6.68
N LYS A 12 -23.70 0.16 -5.59
CA LYS A 12 -22.78 1.24 -5.21
C LYS A 12 -21.47 0.77 -4.57
N SER A 13 -21.29 -0.51 -4.26
CA SER A 13 -20.10 -0.95 -3.50
C SER A 13 -19.00 -1.61 -4.35
N ILE A 14 -19.03 -1.46 -5.68
CA ILE A 14 -18.00 -2.04 -6.58
C ILE A 14 -16.77 -1.12 -6.70
N LYS A 15 -16.84 0.11 -6.18
CA LYS A 15 -15.76 1.12 -6.23
C LYS A 15 -15.20 1.45 -4.85
N GLN A 16 -15.05 0.47 -3.98
CA GLN A 16 -14.35 0.67 -2.71
C GLN A 16 -12.94 0.13 -2.88
N GLY A 17 -11.94 1.05 -2.94
CA GLY A 17 -10.56 0.71 -2.55
C GLY A 17 -10.56 0.06 -1.14
N PRO A 18 -9.43 -0.49 -0.67
CA PRO A 18 -9.38 -1.36 0.50
C PRO A 18 -10.34 -0.87 1.58
N ARG A 19 -11.33 -1.74 1.84
CA ARG A 19 -12.61 -1.43 2.51
C ARG A 19 -12.46 -0.91 3.95
N ASP A 20 -11.23 -0.79 4.40
CA ASP A 20 -10.81 -0.36 5.73
C ASP A 20 -9.42 0.32 5.63
N PRO A 21 -9.31 1.62 5.97
CA PRO A 21 -8.03 2.34 5.96
C PRO A 21 -7.00 1.75 6.95
N ARG A 22 -7.46 1.14 8.04
CA ARG A 22 -6.59 0.46 9.00
C ARG A 22 -5.99 -0.80 8.41
N ALA A 23 -6.74 -1.51 7.56
CA ALA A 23 -6.23 -2.68 6.84
C ALA A 23 -5.17 -2.28 5.79
N ALA A 24 -5.34 -1.15 5.11
CA ALA A 24 -4.33 -0.61 4.20
C ALA A 24 -3.05 -0.22 4.95
N LEU A 25 -3.17 0.49 6.09
CA LEU A 25 -2.02 0.81 6.94
C LEU A 25 -1.31 -0.44 7.47
N ALA A 26 -2.07 -1.46 7.91
CA ALA A 26 -1.51 -2.73 8.37
C ALA A 26 -0.73 -3.45 7.26
N GLN A 27 -1.22 -3.41 6.02
CA GLN A 27 -0.51 -3.96 4.86
C GLN A 27 0.77 -3.18 4.53
N ILE A 28 0.74 -1.84 4.58
CA ILE A 28 1.96 -1.03 4.40
C ILE A 28 3.00 -1.38 5.47
N ARG A 29 2.57 -1.54 6.72
CA ARG A 29 3.43 -1.99 7.82
C ARG A 29 4.00 -3.38 7.56
N GLU A 30 3.19 -4.32 7.08
CA GLU A 30 3.64 -5.68 6.76
C GLU A 30 4.69 -5.67 5.65
N ILE A 31 4.47 -4.89 4.59
CA ILE A 31 5.42 -4.70 3.50
C ILE A 31 6.76 -4.20 4.05
N TYR A 32 6.75 -3.19 4.92
CA TYR A 32 7.96 -2.68 5.56
C TYR A 32 8.78 -3.77 6.28
N PHE A 33 8.13 -4.65 7.04
CA PHE A 33 8.84 -5.71 7.79
C PHE A 33 9.25 -6.91 6.94
N LYS A 34 8.57 -7.17 5.82
CA LYS A 34 8.83 -8.33 4.96
C LYS A 34 9.65 -8.01 3.72
N THR A 35 9.82 -6.73 3.37
CA THR A 35 10.52 -6.35 2.15
C THR A 35 11.94 -6.88 2.13
N THR A 36 12.43 -7.20 0.94
CA THR A 36 13.79 -7.68 0.71
C THR A 36 14.43 -6.89 -0.41
N LYS A 37 15.76 -6.97 -0.49
CA LYS A 37 16.52 -6.39 -1.60
C LYS A 37 16.01 -6.79 -2.98
N ARG A 38 15.44 -8.00 -3.11
CA ARG A 38 14.93 -8.51 -4.38
C ARG A 38 13.55 -7.96 -4.72
N THR A 39 12.75 -7.61 -3.73
CA THR A 39 11.32 -7.27 -3.90
C THR A 39 11.03 -5.79 -3.72
N ILE A 40 11.98 -5.00 -3.21
CA ILE A 40 11.74 -3.61 -2.77
C ILE A 40 11.08 -2.69 -3.81
N GLU A 41 11.42 -2.79 -5.09
CA GLU A 41 10.78 -1.94 -6.11
C GLU A 41 9.30 -2.28 -6.28
N HIS A 42 8.94 -3.57 -6.23
CA HIS A 42 7.55 -4.03 -6.31
C HIS A 42 6.79 -3.70 -5.02
N ASP A 43 7.44 -3.92 -3.88
CA ASP A 43 6.89 -3.63 -2.55
C ASP A 43 6.56 -2.14 -2.39
N ILE A 44 7.45 -1.24 -2.84
CA ILE A 44 7.20 0.21 -2.83
C ILE A 44 6.04 0.58 -3.77
N ALA A 45 5.99 0.00 -4.97
CA ALA A 45 4.89 0.27 -5.89
C ALA A 45 3.54 -0.14 -5.26
N HIS A 46 3.47 -1.31 -4.63
CA HIS A 46 2.27 -1.76 -3.92
C HIS A 46 1.94 -0.86 -2.73
N ALA A 47 2.92 -0.47 -1.92
CA ALA A 47 2.71 0.42 -0.79
C ALA A 47 2.22 1.81 -1.21
N ILE A 48 2.63 2.33 -2.37
CA ILE A 48 2.11 3.57 -2.95
C ILE A 48 0.62 3.44 -3.31
N GLU A 49 0.22 2.32 -3.91
CA GLU A 49 -1.20 2.09 -4.24
C GLU A 49 -2.06 1.99 -2.97
N LEU A 50 -1.55 1.35 -1.91
CA LEU A 50 -2.20 1.34 -0.60
C LEU A 50 -2.26 2.74 0.03
N LEU A 51 -1.18 3.52 -0.05
CA LEU A 51 -1.13 4.89 0.48
C LEU A 51 -2.17 5.80 -0.19
N LYS A 52 -2.33 5.70 -1.52
CA LYS A 52 -3.33 6.46 -2.29
C LYS A 52 -4.77 6.13 -1.89
N SER A 53 -5.00 4.95 -1.33
CA SER A 53 -6.32 4.51 -0.91
C SER A 53 -6.74 4.99 0.48
N LEU A 54 -5.80 5.54 1.26
CA LEU A 54 -6.08 6.10 2.59
C LEU A 54 -6.81 7.44 2.46
N PRO A 55 -8.05 7.58 2.97
CA PRO A 55 -8.84 8.80 2.84
C PRO A 55 -8.50 9.86 3.90
N ASP A 56 -7.96 9.43 5.04
CA ASP A 56 -7.73 10.27 6.22
C ASP A 56 -6.26 10.71 6.30
N GLU A 57 -5.99 11.82 6.99
CA GLU A 57 -4.66 12.36 7.19
C GLU A 57 -3.89 11.61 8.29
N GLU A 58 -4.56 11.16 9.35
CA GLU A 58 -3.94 10.46 10.47
C GLU A 58 -3.33 9.12 10.02
N GLU A 59 -4.06 8.31 9.25
CA GLU A 59 -3.52 7.07 8.69
C GLU A 59 -2.41 7.31 7.66
N ARG A 60 -2.49 8.40 6.88
CA ARG A 60 -1.43 8.76 5.92
C ARG A 60 -0.14 9.16 6.62
N ASP A 61 -0.22 9.89 7.73
CA ASP A 61 0.94 10.27 8.54
C ASP A 61 1.62 9.04 9.16
N LYS A 62 0.82 8.09 9.68
CA LYS A 62 1.34 6.81 10.17
C LYS A 62 1.99 6.00 9.05
N ALA A 63 1.38 5.96 7.87
CA ALA A 63 1.92 5.26 6.71
C ALA A 63 3.22 5.91 6.22
N ALA A 64 3.35 7.24 6.30
CA ALA A 64 4.52 7.98 5.84
C ALA A 64 5.81 7.52 6.54
N VAL A 65 5.75 7.19 7.84
CA VAL A 65 6.90 6.64 8.58
C VAL A 65 7.40 5.33 7.96
N TYR A 66 6.50 4.43 7.59
CA TYR A 66 6.87 3.18 6.94
C TYR A 66 7.39 3.41 5.51
N MET A 67 6.79 4.35 4.77
CA MET A 67 7.22 4.71 3.41
C MET A 67 8.62 5.33 3.38
N ASP A 68 8.96 6.14 4.39
CA ASP A 68 10.31 6.70 4.54
C ASP A 68 11.33 5.58 4.80
N GLY A 69 11.03 4.67 5.73
CA GLY A 69 11.88 3.51 6.00
C GLY A 69 12.10 2.60 4.78
N LEU A 70 11.05 2.36 3.97
CA LEU A 70 11.18 1.67 2.68
C LEU A 70 12.14 2.41 1.72
N SER A 71 12.03 3.73 1.66
CA SER A 71 12.89 4.57 0.81
C SER A 71 14.35 4.54 1.25
N GLN A 72 14.60 4.51 2.56
CA GLN A 72 15.94 4.35 3.13
C GLN A 72 16.55 2.99 2.75
N MET A 73 15.85 1.88 2.99
CA MET A 73 16.32 0.53 2.65
C MET A 73 16.66 0.40 1.15
N ARG A 74 15.80 0.95 0.28
CA ARG A 74 16.04 0.99 -1.17
C ARG A 74 17.36 1.67 -1.51
N ASN A 75 17.59 2.84 -0.94
CA ASN A 75 18.80 3.63 -1.18
C ASN A 75 20.05 2.90 -0.67
N GLU A 76 20.00 2.31 0.51
CA GLU A 76 21.10 1.54 1.08
C GLU A 76 21.48 0.35 0.20
N TRP A 77 20.50 -0.44 -0.22
CA TRP A 77 20.74 -1.59 -1.07
C TRP A 77 21.24 -1.21 -2.46
N ALA A 78 20.73 -0.11 -3.03
CA ALA A 78 21.23 0.43 -4.29
C ALA A 78 22.68 0.92 -4.18
N ARG A 79 23.05 1.57 -3.07
CA ARG A 79 24.43 1.99 -2.79
C ARG A 79 25.36 0.79 -2.59
N ALA A 80 24.91 -0.24 -1.88
CA ALA A 80 25.67 -1.47 -1.66
C ALA A 80 25.96 -2.20 -2.99
N GLU A 81 24.98 -2.28 -3.89
CA GLU A 81 25.19 -2.86 -5.24
C GLU A 81 26.20 -2.05 -6.07
N LYS A 82 26.10 -0.72 -6.05
CA LYS A 82 27.07 0.15 -6.73
C LYS A 82 28.48 -0.04 -6.20
N LYS A 83 28.65 -0.19 -4.88
CA LYS A 83 29.95 -0.48 -4.27
C LYS A 83 30.49 -1.83 -4.75
N LYS A 84 29.66 -2.88 -4.70
CA LYS A 84 30.04 -4.23 -5.17
C LYS A 84 30.53 -4.24 -6.63
N ARG A 85 29.92 -3.46 -7.51
CA ARG A 85 30.33 -3.37 -8.94
C ARG A 85 31.65 -2.61 -9.17
N ARG A 86 32.13 -1.84 -8.19
CA ARG A 86 33.36 -1.03 -8.29
C ARG A 86 34.58 -1.69 -7.64
N THR A 87 34.39 -2.82 -6.97
CA THR A 87 35.43 -3.65 -6.35
C THR A 87 35.60 -4.91 -7.17
#